data_AF-A0A838IE09-F1
#
_entry.id   AF-A0A838IE09-F1
#
_cell.length_a   1.000
_cell.length_b   1.000
_cell.length_c   1.000
_cell.angle_alpha   90.00
_cell.angle_beta   90.00
_cell.angle_gamma   90.00
#
_symmetry.space_group_name_H-M   'P 1'
#
loop_
_entity.id
_entity.type
_entity.pdbx_description
1 polymer ?
#
loop_
_entity_poly.entity_id
_entity_poly.type
_entity_poly.pdbx_seq_one_letter_code
_entity_poly.pdbx_strand_id
1 'polypeptide(L)'
;MKARVMKYWEALRAGYWFIPSLMTVFAIGLSFFTIAMDRYYGPQWLEQFGWIEPNKPDGARELLSTVAGSMITVAGVTFSITIASISLASQQFGPRLLTNFMRDRGNQVVLGTFVATFLYCLLVLRTIFDGEDDFFVPQISVSVALVLTLANLGVLIYFIHHITESLQAATVISNVGAQIHRRIERMFPTRIGHGQGCQAGPQITHDELKARLDAQARQAFALQGGYVQTVDAEGLVRLAKSCDVVIELLRRPGDFVIVGDSLARIWPPQRLDEALERRLNRLIALNWQRTPNQDILYLINELVEMSARALSTGINDPFTVISCVDRLAAAFVDLMQREWPSPARFDDKNTLRVIAYPVSFEDFAEAAFGQLRPYVSTDRNAALHLLTVLCHIASRTDSTVQRDTLLLHAERLAEACGEGLALEDSRREVRDAHLRLRRAVLHETSAS
;
A
#
# COMPACT_ATOMS: atom_id res chain seq x y z
N MET A 1 13.53 -7.50 16.84
CA MET A 1 14.36 -7.91 15.68
C MET A 1 13.49 -8.15 14.44
N LYS A 2 12.35 -8.87 14.57
CA LYS A 2 11.38 -9.08 13.48
C LYS A 2 10.86 -7.79 12.82
N ALA A 3 10.44 -6.76 13.56
CA ALA A 3 9.95 -5.52 12.93
C ALA A 3 10.97 -4.80 12.03
N ARG A 4 12.25 -4.72 12.43
CA ARG A 4 13.30 -4.12 11.58
C ARG A 4 13.62 -5.00 10.38
N VAL A 5 13.68 -6.32 10.55
CA VAL A 5 13.93 -7.26 9.43
C VAL A 5 12.76 -7.24 8.44
N MET A 6 11.52 -7.22 8.94
CA MET A 6 10.32 -7.10 8.09
C MET A 6 10.33 -5.77 7.34
N LYS A 7 10.72 -4.66 8.00
CA LYS A 7 10.96 -3.36 7.35
C LYS A 7 12.01 -3.44 6.24
N TYR A 8 13.18 -4.04 6.49
CA TYR A 8 14.23 -4.14 5.47
C TYR A 8 13.83 -5.06 4.31
N TRP A 9 13.20 -6.20 4.61
CA TRP A 9 12.68 -7.11 3.60
C TRP A 9 11.60 -6.45 2.73
N GLU A 10 10.71 -5.70 3.35
CA GLU A 10 9.69 -4.92 2.65
C GLU A 10 10.30 -3.77 1.84
N ALA A 11 11.30 -3.08 2.37
CA ALA A 11 12.01 -2.02 1.64
C ALA A 11 12.73 -2.58 0.40
N LEU A 12 13.36 -3.75 0.53
CA LEU A 12 13.99 -4.45 -0.59
C LEU A 12 12.94 -4.91 -1.61
N ARG A 13 11.87 -5.57 -1.17
CA ARG A 13 10.80 -6.06 -2.07
C ARG A 13 9.99 -4.93 -2.71
N ALA A 14 9.90 -3.78 -2.05
CA ALA A 14 9.28 -2.56 -2.56
C ALA A 14 10.20 -1.77 -3.49
N GLY A 15 11.48 -2.12 -3.57
CA GLY A 15 12.44 -1.49 -4.44
C GLY A 15 12.19 -1.84 -5.90
N TYR A 16 12.20 -0.82 -6.77
CA TYR A 16 12.01 -0.95 -8.22
C TYR A 16 13.00 -1.92 -8.87
N TRP A 17 14.20 -2.07 -8.30
CA TRP A 17 15.28 -2.88 -8.85
C TRP A 17 15.30 -4.33 -8.41
N PHE A 18 14.48 -4.73 -7.44
CA PHE A 18 14.58 -6.06 -6.85
C PHE A 18 14.23 -7.17 -7.85
N ILE A 19 13.08 -7.08 -8.51
CA ILE A 19 12.67 -8.04 -9.53
C ILE A 19 13.61 -8.01 -10.75
N PRO A 20 13.94 -6.85 -11.36
CA PRO A 20 14.93 -6.79 -12.44
C PRO A 20 16.26 -7.45 -12.08
N SER A 21 16.78 -7.21 -10.88
CA SER A 21 18.05 -7.81 -10.43
C SER A 21 17.96 -9.32 -10.35
N LEU A 22 16.85 -9.86 -9.81
CA LEU A 22 16.62 -11.29 -9.73
C LEU A 22 16.51 -11.93 -11.13
N MET A 23 15.78 -11.29 -12.05
CA MET A 23 15.67 -11.74 -13.45
C MET A 23 17.01 -11.71 -14.18
N THR A 24 17.84 -10.70 -13.90
CA THR A 24 19.20 -10.60 -14.43
C THR A 24 20.07 -11.75 -13.94
N VAL A 25 20.04 -12.05 -12.64
CA VAL A 25 20.76 -13.21 -12.06
C VAL A 25 20.27 -14.52 -12.68
N PHE A 26 18.96 -14.67 -12.88
CA PHE A 26 18.40 -15.83 -13.55
C PHE A 26 18.87 -15.95 -15.00
N ALA A 27 18.91 -14.85 -15.76
CA ALA A 27 19.40 -14.84 -17.14
C ALA A 27 20.89 -15.19 -17.24
N ILE A 28 21.71 -14.75 -16.29
CA ILE A 28 23.11 -15.17 -16.18
C ILE A 28 23.17 -16.69 -16.00
N GLY A 29 22.43 -17.24 -15.04
CA GLY A 29 22.37 -18.69 -14.81
C GLY A 29 21.87 -19.47 -16.03
N LEU A 30 20.82 -18.96 -16.69
CA LEU A 30 20.27 -19.53 -17.92
C LEU A 30 21.30 -19.53 -19.05
N SER A 31 22.09 -18.46 -19.20
CA SER A 31 23.14 -18.41 -20.23
C SER A 31 24.20 -19.49 -20.03
N PHE A 32 24.73 -19.64 -18.80
CA PHE A 32 25.69 -20.69 -18.51
C PHE A 32 25.11 -22.08 -18.71
N PHE A 33 23.83 -22.27 -18.35
CA PHE A 33 23.14 -23.53 -18.55
C PHE A 33 22.97 -23.87 -20.04
N THR A 34 22.47 -22.94 -20.87
CA THR A 34 22.29 -23.20 -22.31
C THR A 34 23.63 -23.42 -23.00
N ILE A 35 24.67 -22.66 -22.66
CA ILE A 35 26.03 -22.85 -23.18
C ILE A 35 26.59 -24.23 -22.79
N ALA A 36 26.36 -24.67 -21.55
CA ALA A 36 26.80 -26.01 -21.11
C ALA A 36 26.07 -27.12 -21.87
N MET A 37 24.78 -26.95 -22.15
CA MET A 37 24.01 -27.88 -22.98
C MET A 37 24.49 -27.89 -24.43
N ASP A 38 24.81 -26.73 -25.00
CA ASP A 38 25.39 -26.62 -26.34
C ASP A 38 26.71 -27.39 -26.46
N ARG A 39 27.56 -27.31 -25.42
CA ARG A 39 28.82 -28.07 -25.37
C ARG A 39 28.61 -29.58 -25.19
N TYR A 40 27.54 -30.00 -24.53
CA TYR A 40 27.28 -31.40 -24.24
C TYR A 40 26.60 -32.13 -25.41
N TYR A 41 25.57 -31.53 -26.02
CA TYR A 41 24.80 -32.15 -27.10
C TYR A 41 25.39 -31.90 -28.51
N GLY A 42 26.24 -30.89 -28.67
CA GLY A 42 26.78 -30.50 -29.97
C GLY A 42 25.70 -30.05 -30.96
N PRO A 43 26.00 -29.87 -32.26
CA PRO A 43 25.03 -29.45 -33.27
C PRO A 43 24.11 -30.57 -33.78
N GLN A 44 24.40 -31.83 -33.46
CA GLN A 44 23.74 -33.01 -34.05
C GLN A 44 22.24 -33.12 -33.76
N TRP A 45 21.73 -32.48 -32.71
CA TRP A 45 20.30 -32.47 -32.40
C TRP A 45 19.47 -31.67 -33.42
N LEU A 46 20.05 -30.67 -34.09
CA LEU A 46 19.37 -29.86 -35.10
C LEU A 46 19.19 -30.61 -36.42
N GLU A 47 20.13 -31.49 -36.76
CA GLU A 47 20.05 -32.32 -37.97
C GLU A 47 18.82 -33.24 -37.96
N GLN A 48 18.27 -33.56 -36.78
CA GLN A 48 17.04 -34.34 -36.63
C GLN A 48 15.76 -33.56 -37.00
N PHE A 49 15.78 -32.23 -36.97
CA PHE A 49 14.60 -31.40 -37.24
C PHE A 49 14.46 -30.97 -38.70
N GLY A 50 15.45 -31.23 -39.57
CA GLY A 50 15.38 -31.19 -41.04
C GLY A 50 15.03 -29.84 -41.71
N TRP A 51 14.46 -28.89 -40.98
CA TRP A 51 13.94 -27.62 -41.50
C TRP A 51 14.72 -26.42 -40.92
N ILE A 52 15.65 -26.66 -40.00
CA ILE A 52 16.44 -25.65 -39.30
C ILE A 52 17.91 -25.92 -39.60
N GLU A 53 18.51 -25.12 -40.49
CA GLU A 53 19.95 -25.16 -40.71
C GLU A 53 20.71 -24.58 -39.49
N PRO A 54 21.86 -25.16 -39.10
CA PRO A 54 22.69 -24.61 -38.04
C PRO A 54 23.14 -23.18 -38.38
N ASN A 55 23.04 -22.27 -37.42
CA ASN A 55 23.51 -20.90 -37.60
C ASN A 55 25.04 -20.85 -37.80
N LYS A 56 25.50 -20.06 -38.76
CA LYS A 56 26.93 -19.74 -38.94
C LYS A 56 27.40 -18.73 -37.88
N PRO A 57 28.70 -18.68 -37.53
CA PRO A 57 29.23 -17.77 -36.51
C PRO A 57 28.83 -16.31 -36.74
N ASP A 58 28.96 -15.81 -37.96
CA ASP A 58 28.62 -14.42 -38.29
C ASP A 58 27.13 -14.13 -38.16
N GLY A 59 26.27 -15.02 -38.67
CA GLY A 59 24.82 -14.87 -38.54
C GLY A 59 24.37 -14.90 -37.08
N ALA A 60 24.91 -15.80 -36.26
CA ALA A 60 24.61 -15.85 -34.83
C ALA A 60 25.09 -14.59 -34.09
N ARG A 61 26.29 -14.07 -34.41
CA ARG A 61 26.80 -12.81 -33.85
C ARG A 61 25.92 -11.62 -34.23
N GLU A 62 25.54 -11.52 -35.50
CA GLU A 62 24.70 -10.44 -36.01
C GLU A 62 23.31 -10.45 -35.35
N LEU A 63 22.68 -11.63 -35.25
CA LEU A 63 21.40 -11.80 -34.58
C LEU A 63 21.48 -11.40 -33.10
N LEU A 64 22.42 -11.96 -32.34
CA LEU A 64 22.57 -11.67 -30.92
C LEU A 64 22.93 -10.20 -30.65
N SER A 65 23.78 -9.60 -31.50
CA SER A 65 24.14 -8.17 -31.40
C SER A 65 22.94 -7.27 -31.69
N THR A 66 22.16 -7.58 -32.72
CA THR A 66 20.94 -6.84 -33.08
C THR A 66 19.88 -6.93 -31.97
N VAL A 67 19.68 -8.13 -31.41
CA VAL A 67 18.78 -8.33 -30.28
C VAL A 67 19.29 -7.59 -29.05
N ALA A 68 20.57 -7.68 -28.71
CA ALA A 68 21.13 -6.97 -27.57
C ALA A 68 20.96 -5.44 -27.71
N GLY A 69 21.32 -4.88 -28.87
CA GLY A 69 21.19 -3.44 -29.16
C GLY A 69 19.74 -2.94 -29.12
N SER A 70 18.79 -3.73 -29.66
CA SER A 70 17.36 -3.39 -29.58
C SER A 70 16.83 -3.47 -28.15
N MET A 71 17.18 -4.51 -27.37
CA MET A 71 16.71 -4.68 -26.00
C MET A 71 17.20 -3.57 -25.06
N ILE A 72 18.46 -3.13 -25.17
CA ILE A 72 18.96 -2.01 -24.34
C ILE A 72 18.26 -0.68 -24.70
N THR A 73 17.96 -0.49 -25.99
CA THR A 73 17.24 0.70 -26.47
C THR A 73 15.80 0.71 -25.96
N VAL A 74 15.08 -0.41 -26.09
CA VAL A 74 13.71 -0.55 -25.59
C VAL A 74 13.68 -0.39 -24.07
N ALA A 75 14.63 -0.97 -23.33
CA ALA A 75 14.74 -0.76 -21.89
C ALA A 75 14.90 0.73 -21.52
N GLY A 76 15.73 1.47 -22.27
CA GLY A 76 15.90 2.92 -22.07
C GLY A 76 14.62 3.72 -22.34
N VAL A 77 13.88 3.39 -23.40
CA VAL A 77 12.58 4.01 -23.72
C VAL A 77 11.54 3.70 -22.64
N THR A 78 11.41 2.44 -22.25
CA THR A 78 10.52 2.00 -21.16
C THR A 78 10.83 2.73 -19.85
N PHE A 79 12.11 2.86 -19.49
CA PHE A 79 12.52 3.59 -18.31
C PHE A 79 12.15 5.09 -18.39
N SER A 80 12.38 5.71 -19.55
CA SER A 80 12.05 7.12 -19.79
C SER A 80 10.54 7.37 -19.69
N ILE A 81 9.72 6.51 -20.32
CA ILE A 81 8.25 6.57 -20.22
C ILE A 81 7.82 6.37 -18.77
N THR A 82 8.39 5.40 -18.06
CA THR A 82 8.04 5.14 -16.65
C THR A 82 8.30 6.37 -15.77
N ILE A 83 9.45 7.04 -15.94
CA ILE A 83 9.76 8.28 -15.20
C ILE A 83 8.80 9.40 -15.58
N ALA A 84 8.49 9.57 -16.87
CA ALA A 84 7.56 10.59 -17.33
C ALA A 84 6.16 10.36 -16.76
N SER A 85 5.67 9.12 -16.79
CA SER A 85 4.40 8.70 -16.19
C SER A 85 4.35 8.97 -14.69
N ILE A 86 5.45 8.64 -13.98
CA ILE A 86 5.61 8.93 -12.56
C ILE A 86 5.51 10.45 -12.29
N SER A 87 6.20 11.26 -13.09
CA SER A 87 6.17 12.72 -12.96
C SER A 87 4.75 13.25 -13.16
N LEU A 88 4.06 12.78 -14.20
CA LEU A 88 2.68 13.17 -14.49
C LEU A 88 1.73 12.77 -13.36
N ALA A 89 1.82 11.53 -12.88
CA ALA A 89 1.00 11.05 -11.76
C ALA A 89 1.27 11.84 -10.46
N SER A 90 2.53 12.17 -10.17
CA SER A 90 2.88 12.98 -9.00
C SER A 90 2.36 14.41 -9.10
N GLN A 91 2.18 14.95 -10.32
CA GLN A 91 1.58 16.27 -10.55
C GLN A 91 0.06 16.22 -10.45
N GLN A 92 -0.58 15.20 -11.02
CA GLN A 92 -2.03 15.09 -11.05
C GLN A 92 -2.62 14.62 -9.71
N PHE A 93 -1.99 13.66 -9.04
CA PHE A 93 -2.65 12.91 -7.96
C PHE A 93 -1.94 12.95 -6.60
N GLY A 94 -0.66 13.30 -6.53
CA GLY A 94 0.07 13.42 -5.26
C GLY A 94 1.39 12.66 -5.20
N PRO A 95 2.41 13.16 -4.45
CA PRO A 95 3.65 12.44 -4.21
C PRO A 95 3.47 11.08 -3.51
N ARG A 96 2.35 10.83 -2.82
CA ARG A 96 2.12 9.52 -2.17
C ARG A 96 1.95 8.40 -3.18
N LEU A 97 1.37 8.68 -4.35
CA LEU A 97 1.17 7.71 -5.43
C LEU A 97 2.45 7.31 -6.14
N LEU A 98 3.51 8.14 -6.07
CA LEU A 98 4.85 7.79 -6.55
C LEU A 98 5.30 6.43 -6.02
N THR A 99 5.05 6.18 -4.72
CA THR A 99 5.44 4.94 -4.07
C THR A 99 4.68 3.72 -4.59
N ASN A 100 3.43 3.90 -5.05
CA ASN A 100 2.63 2.84 -5.64
C ASN A 100 3.12 2.51 -7.06
N PHE A 101 3.44 3.52 -7.88
CA PHE A 101 4.00 3.32 -9.22
C PHE A 101 5.36 2.61 -9.19
N MET A 102 6.23 2.96 -8.23
CA MET A 102 7.53 2.30 -8.07
C MET A 102 7.43 0.83 -7.60
N ARG A 103 6.31 0.48 -6.97
CA ARG A 103 5.99 -0.89 -6.51
C ARG A 103 5.22 -1.71 -7.54
N ASP A 104 4.93 -1.15 -8.70
CA ASP A 104 4.22 -1.84 -9.77
C ASP A 104 5.05 -3.00 -10.32
N ARG A 105 4.54 -4.23 -10.13
CA ARG A 105 5.23 -5.44 -10.58
C ARG A 105 5.25 -5.60 -12.10
N GLY A 106 4.24 -5.07 -12.81
CA GLY A 106 4.22 -5.08 -14.27
C GLY A 106 5.41 -4.30 -14.82
N ASN A 107 5.60 -3.06 -14.36
CA ASN A 107 6.74 -2.23 -14.77
C ASN A 107 8.10 -2.87 -14.42
N GLN A 108 8.21 -3.48 -13.22
CA GLN A 108 9.43 -4.16 -12.79
C GLN A 108 9.75 -5.40 -13.65
N VAL A 109 8.75 -6.20 -14.01
CA VAL A 109 8.93 -7.38 -14.87
C VAL A 109 9.27 -6.98 -16.29
N VAL A 110 8.61 -5.96 -16.86
CA VAL A 110 8.91 -5.45 -18.20
C VAL A 110 10.37 -5.02 -18.31
N LEU A 111 10.82 -4.12 -17.42
CA LEU A 111 12.20 -3.65 -17.43
C LEU A 111 13.18 -4.81 -17.18
N GLY A 112 12.84 -5.68 -16.22
CA GLY A 112 13.62 -6.87 -15.92
C GLY A 112 13.80 -7.80 -17.12
N THR A 113 12.76 -8.00 -17.95
CA THR A 113 12.81 -8.90 -19.12
C THR A 113 13.72 -8.34 -20.21
N PHE A 114 13.64 -7.04 -20.51
CA PHE A 114 14.51 -6.40 -21.51
C PHE A 114 15.97 -6.42 -21.08
N VAL A 115 16.28 -6.05 -19.82
CA VAL A 115 17.65 -6.06 -19.28
C VAL A 115 18.20 -7.48 -19.19
N ALA A 116 17.38 -8.45 -18.76
CA ALA A 116 17.76 -9.86 -18.69
C ALA A 116 18.08 -10.44 -20.08
N THR A 117 17.26 -10.15 -21.09
CA THR A 117 17.47 -10.63 -22.46
C THR A 117 18.69 -9.99 -23.10
N PHE A 118 18.90 -8.68 -22.88
CA PHE A 118 20.12 -7.98 -23.27
C PHE A 118 21.36 -8.67 -22.70
N LEU A 119 21.39 -8.93 -21.39
CA LEU A 119 22.54 -9.54 -20.74
C LEU A 119 22.75 -10.99 -21.19
N TYR A 120 21.66 -11.76 -21.35
CA TYR A 120 21.71 -13.11 -21.92
C TYR A 120 22.40 -13.11 -23.29
N CYS A 121 21.98 -12.23 -24.19
CA CYS A 121 22.56 -12.13 -25.53
C CYS A 121 24.04 -11.77 -25.50
N LEU A 122 24.46 -10.83 -24.63
CA LEU A 122 25.88 -10.46 -24.48
C LEU A 122 26.74 -11.62 -23.97
N LEU A 123 26.23 -12.38 -23.00
CA LEU A 123 26.96 -13.52 -22.44
C LEU A 123 27.11 -14.66 -23.45
N VAL A 124 26.06 -14.95 -24.22
CA VAL A 124 26.12 -15.93 -25.30
C VAL A 124 27.04 -15.45 -26.42
N LEU A 125 26.94 -14.19 -26.83
CA LEU A 125 27.77 -13.58 -27.87
C LEU A 125 29.26 -13.71 -27.56
N ARG A 126 29.65 -13.53 -26.29
CA ARG A 126 31.04 -13.69 -25.83
C ARG A 126 31.60 -15.09 -26.05
N THR A 127 30.77 -16.11 -26.17
CA THR A 127 31.21 -17.50 -26.36
C THR A 127 31.41 -17.90 -27.82
N ILE A 128 30.94 -17.10 -28.78
CA ILE A 128 31.06 -17.41 -30.21
C ILE A 128 32.47 -17.11 -30.69
N PHE A 129 33.23 -18.16 -30.99
CA PHE A 129 34.57 -18.07 -31.57
C PHE A 129 34.57 -18.69 -32.97
N ASP A 130 35.35 -18.09 -33.85
CA ASP A 130 35.53 -18.50 -35.24
C ASP A 130 37.04 -18.50 -35.52
N GLY A 131 37.63 -19.69 -35.59
CA GLY A 131 39.06 -19.91 -35.83
C GLY A 131 39.30 -20.71 -37.11
N GLU A 132 40.54 -20.69 -37.61
CA GLU A 132 40.90 -21.30 -38.90
C GLU A 132 40.63 -22.81 -38.98
N ASP A 133 40.70 -23.54 -37.85
CA ASP A 133 40.50 -25.00 -37.78
C ASP A 133 39.25 -25.44 -36.98
N ASP A 134 38.65 -24.55 -36.18
CA ASP A 134 37.50 -24.87 -35.33
C ASP A 134 36.63 -23.63 -35.07
N PHE A 135 35.31 -23.81 -35.11
CA PHE A 135 34.34 -22.76 -34.82
C PHE A 135 33.27 -23.28 -33.86
N PHE A 136 32.85 -22.44 -32.92
CA PHE A 136 31.82 -22.79 -31.94
C PHE A 136 30.66 -21.82 -32.00
N VAL A 137 29.48 -22.35 -32.35
CA VAL A 137 28.21 -21.63 -32.31
C VAL A 137 27.23 -22.35 -31.38
N PRO A 138 26.83 -21.73 -30.26
CA PRO A 138 25.90 -22.33 -29.30
C PRO A 138 24.46 -22.22 -29.84
N GLN A 139 24.03 -23.22 -30.61
CA GLN A 139 22.75 -23.20 -31.33
C GLN A 139 21.54 -23.15 -30.39
N ILE A 140 21.53 -23.94 -29.31
CA ILE A 140 20.46 -23.93 -28.30
C ILE A 140 20.35 -22.52 -27.69
N SER A 141 21.49 -21.91 -27.35
CA SER A 141 21.52 -20.57 -26.78
C SER A 141 20.99 -19.51 -27.77
N VAL A 142 21.32 -19.60 -29.05
CA VAL A 142 20.78 -18.71 -30.09
C VAL A 142 19.27 -18.91 -30.27
N SER A 143 18.78 -20.15 -30.29
CA SER A 143 17.34 -20.43 -30.36
C SER A 143 16.58 -19.89 -29.14
N VAL A 144 17.15 -20.02 -27.93
CA VAL A 144 16.56 -19.44 -26.72
C VAL A 144 16.54 -17.91 -26.80
N ALA A 145 17.61 -17.27 -27.29
CA ALA A 145 17.62 -15.82 -27.53
C ALA A 145 16.50 -15.39 -28.48
N LEU A 146 16.24 -16.15 -29.55
CA LEU A 146 15.16 -15.87 -30.50
C LEU A 146 13.78 -15.97 -29.83
N VAL A 147 13.55 -17.03 -29.04
CA VAL A 147 12.29 -17.19 -28.28
C VAL A 147 12.10 -16.06 -27.27
N LEU A 148 13.16 -15.67 -26.54
CA LEU A 148 13.12 -14.54 -25.63
C LEU A 148 12.81 -13.23 -26.37
N THR A 149 13.36 -13.03 -27.56
CA THR A 149 13.08 -11.84 -28.40
C THR A 149 11.62 -11.78 -28.80
N LEU A 150 11.03 -12.89 -29.24
CA LEU A 150 9.61 -12.96 -29.58
C LEU A 150 8.73 -12.71 -28.34
N ALA A 151 9.09 -13.27 -27.18
CA ALA A 151 8.40 -13.01 -25.93
C ALA A 151 8.47 -11.52 -25.53
N ASN A 152 9.62 -10.86 -25.73
CA ASN A 152 9.80 -9.44 -25.45
C ASN A 152 8.89 -8.54 -26.28
N LEU A 153 8.53 -8.92 -27.51
CA LEU A 153 7.54 -8.19 -28.30
C LEU A 153 6.17 -8.19 -27.61
N GLY A 154 5.76 -9.35 -27.08
CA GLY A 154 4.53 -9.46 -26.27
C GLY A 154 4.59 -8.64 -24.98
N VAL A 155 5.74 -8.67 -24.29
CA VAL A 155 5.99 -7.86 -23.08
C VAL A 155 5.94 -6.36 -23.38
N LEU A 156 6.41 -5.92 -24.55
CA LEU A 156 6.34 -4.52 -24.98
C LEU A 156 4.88 -4.08 -25.23
N ILE A 157 4.08 -4.91 -25.91
CA ILE A 157 2.65 -4.63 -26.13
C ILE A 157 1.93 -4.55 -24.78
N TYR A 158 2.20 -5.50 -23.87
CA TYR A 158 1.70 -5.48 -22.51
C TYR A 158 2.10 -4.18 -21.78
N PHE A 159 3.36 -3.75 -21.88
CA PHE A 159 3.83 -2.53 -21.23
C PHE A 159 3.05 -1.29 -21.69
N ILE A 160 2.84 -1.13 -23.00
CA ILE A 160 2.11 0.02 -23.57
C ILE A 160 0.67 0.04 -23.03
N HIS A 161 0.01 -1.11 -23.00
CA HIS A 161 -1.34 -1.21 -22.46
C HIS A 161 -1.38 -0.92 -20.96
N HIS A 162 -0.49 -1.58 -20.19
CA HIS A 162 -0.39 -1.47 -18.74
C HIS A 162 -0.12 -0.03 -18.28
N ILE A 163 0.84 0.67 -18.91
CA ILE A 163 1.18 2.04 -18.52
C ILE A 163 0.02 3.01 -18.83
N THR A 164 -0.70 2.78 -19.93
CA THR A 164 -1.85 3.61 -20.32
C THR A 164 -3.02 3.44 -19.35
N GLU A 165 -3.35 2.19 -18.99
CA GLU A 165 -4.42 1.92 -18.00
C GLU A 165 -4.05 2.41 -16.60
N SER A 166 -2.77 2.28 -16.21
CA SER A 166 -2.28 2.72 -14.89
C SER A 166 -2.35 4.23 -14.69
N LEU A 167 -2.33 5.00 -15.78
CA LEU A 167 -2.46 6.47 -15.74
C LEU A 167 -3.91 6.96 -15.62
N GLN A 168 -4.91 6.11 -15.87
CA GLN A 168 -6.30 6.51 -15.72
C GLN A 168 -6.65 6.73 -14.25
N ALA A 169 -7.17 7.92 -13.92
CA ALA A 169 -7.56 8.28 -12.55
C ALA A 169 -8.49 7.23 -11.92
N ALA A 170 -9.47 6.72 -12.69
CA ALA A 170 -10.38 5.67 -12.24
C ALA A 170 -9.66 4.39 -11.79
N THR A 171 -8.63 3.96 -12.52
CA THR A 171 -7.81 2.79 -12.17
C THR A 171 -7.03 3.03 -10.89
N VAL A 172 -6.41 4.21 -10.75
CA VAL A 172 -5.65 4.59 -9.54
C VAL A 172 -6.57 4.61 -8.31
N ILE A 173 -7.72 5.28 -8.41
CA ILE A 173 -8.72 5.36 -7.35
C ILE A 173 -9.24 3.97 -6.98
N SER A 174 -9.54 3.12 -7.98
CA SER A 174 -9.98 1.74 -7.77
C SER A 174 -8.92 0.91 -7.06
N ASN A 175 -7.64 1.06 -7.44
CA ASN A 175 -6.52 0.36 -6.82
C ASN A 175 -6.33 0.79 -5.36
N VAL A 176 -6.42 2.08 -5.04
CA VAL A 176 -6.37 2.56 -3.65
C VAL A 176 -7.57 2.05 -2.85
N GLY A 177 -8.78 2.10 -3.41
CA GLY A 177 -9.98 1.55 -2.78
C GLY A 177 -9.86 0.05 -2.48
N ALA A 178 -9.36 -0.74 -3.43
CA ALA A 178 -9.10 -2.17 -3.23
C ALA A 178 -8.02 -2.43 -2.16
N GLN A 179 -7.00 -1.58 -2.06
CA GLN A 179 -6.01 -1.64 -0.99
C GLN A 179 -6.64 -1.36 0.37
N ILE A 180 -7.54 -0.38 0.49
CA ILE A 180 -8.26 -0.09 1.73
C ILE A 180 -9.06 -1.33 2.16
N HIS A 181 -9.85 -1.92 1.26
CA HIS A 181 -10.66 -3.10 1.58
C HIS A 181 -9.81 -4.28 2.08
N ARG A 182 -8.72 -4.62 1.37
CA ARG A 182 -7.77 -5.67 1.81
C ARG A 182 -7.11 -5.35 3.16
N ARG A 183 -6.93 -4.07 3.49
CA ARG A 183 -6.39 -3.64 4.79
C ARG A 183 -7.44 -3.75 5.89
N ILE A 184 -8.69 -3.37 5.61
CA ILE A 184 -9.81 -3.55 6.53
C ILE A 184 -9.93 -5.02 6.89
N GLU A 185 -9.95 -5.93 5.91
CA GLU A 185 -10.02 -7.38 6.16
C GLU A 185 -8.93 -7.92 7.09
N ARG A 186 -7.71 -7.36 6.99
CA ARG A 186 -6.55 -7.79 7.79
C ARG A 186 -6.52 -7.16 9.18
N MET A 187 -6.96 -5.91 9.31
CA MET A 187 -6.90 -5.15 10.58
C MET A 187 -8.17 -5.31 11.41
N PHE A 188 -9.31 -5.57 10.76
CA PHE A 188 -10.65 -5.69 11.32
C PHE A 188 -11.29 -7.01 10.82
N PRO A 189 -10.93 -8.16 11.41
CA PRO A 189 -11.45 -9.45 10.99
C PRO A 189 -12.98 -9.53 11.15
N THR A 190 -13.67 -10.17 10.18
CA THR A 190 -15.16 -10.25 10.12
C THR A 190 -15.77 -10.98 11.32
N ARG A 191 -15.03 -11.96 11.84
CA ARG A 191 -15.34 -12.73 13.05
C ARG A 191 -14.00 -13.16 13.61
N ILE A 192 -13.58 -12.64 14.76
CA ILE A 192 -12.76 -13.48 15.62
C ILE A 192 -13.75 -14.53 16.09
N GLY A 193 -13.75 -15.69 15.42
CA GLY A 193 -14.48 -16.85 15.91
C GLY A 193 -14.21 -16.92 17.40
N HIS A 194 -15.28 -17.02 18.20
CA HIS A 194 -15.18 -17.17 19.63
C HIS A 194 -14.07 -18.18 19.94
N GLY A 195 -12.89 -17.67 20.27
CA GLY A 195 -11.89 -18.42 20.98
C GLY A 195 -12.60 -18.74 22.27
N GLN A 196 -12.98 -20.01 22.39
CA GLN A 196 -13.57 -20.69 23.53
C GLN A 196 -13.78 -19.76 24.72
N GLY A 197 -15.06 -19.50 25.02
CA GLY A 197 -15.57 -18.75 26.15
C GLY A 197 -14.52 -18.04 27.00
N CYS A 198 -14.54 -16.71 26.99
CA CYS A 198 -14.06 -15.91 28.10
C CYS A 198 -14.77 -16.39 29.38
N GLN A 199 -14.28 -17.46 30.00
CA GLN A 199 -14.58 -17.77 31.38
C GLN A 199 -13.93 -16.66 32.17
N ALA A 200 -14.78 -15.88 32.83
CA ALA A 200 -14.43 -14.84 33.75
C ALA A 200 -13.44 -15.40 34.80
N GLY A 201 -12.16 -15.15 34.58
CA GLY A 201 -11.16 -15.13 35.64
C GLY A 201 -11.26 -13.79 36.37
N PRO A 202 -11.01 -13.74 37.69
CA PRO A 202 -11.16 -12.51 38.46
C PRO A 202 -9.98 -11.57 38.14
N GLN A 203 -10.18 -10.46 37.41
CA GLN A 203 -9.10 -9.52 37.12
C GLN A 203 -9.60 -8.16 36.60
N ILE A 204 -9.38 -7.11 37.42
CA ILE A 204 -9.39 -5.65 37.16
C ILE A 204 -10.10 -5.18 35.87
N THR A 205 -11.19 -4.45 36.04
CA THR A 205 -11.97 -3.84 34.93
C THR A 205 -11.08 -2.89 34.11
N HIS A 206 -11.31 -2.75 32.80
CA HIS A 206 -10.53 -1.84 31.93
C HIS A 206 -10.41 -0.43 32.53
N ASP A 207 -11.48 0.07 33.13
CA ASP A 207 -11.54 1.40 33.75
C ASP A 207 -10.70 1.49 35.04
N GLU A 208 -10.65 0.43 35.84
CA GLU A 208 -9.81 0.37 37.04
C GLU A 208 -8.32 0.30 36.69
N LEU A 209 -7.96 -0.42 35.63
CA LEU A 209 -6.57 -0.45 35.16
C LEU A 209 -6.17 0.85 34.49
N LYS A 210 -7.07 1.48 33.71
CA LYS A 210 -6.84 2.80 33.11
C LYS A 210 -6.60 3.85 34.19
N ALA A 211 -7.40 3.86 35.25
CA ALA A 211 -7.18 4.73 36.41
C ALA A 211 -5.82 4.48 37.08
N ARG A 212 -5.37 3.23 37.18
CA ARG A 212 -4.03 2.89 37.71
C ARG A 212 -2.90 3.31 36.78
N LEU A 213 -3.06 3.15 35.47
CA LEU A 213 -2.10 3.61 34.47
C LEU A 213 -1.99 5.14 34.51
N ASP A 214 -3.11 5.84 34.61
CA ASP A 214 -3.17 7.30 34.71
C ASP A 214 -2.49 7.81 35.99
N ALA A 215 -2.68 7.13 37.12
CA ALA A 215 -2.18 7.58 38.42
C ALA A 215 -0.72 7.18 38.70
N GLN A 216 -0.23 6.06 38.16
CA GLN A 216 1.01 5.43 38.63
C GLN A 216 1.96 4.97 37.53
N ALA A 217 1.60 5.03 36.24
CA ALA A 217 2.52 4.55 35.20
C ALA A 217 3.70 5.50 34.97
N ARG A 218 4.84 4.94 34.58
CA ARG A 218 6.01 5.71 34.12
C ARG A 218 6.02 5.78 32.60
N GLN A 219 6.36 6.94 32.06
CA GLN A 219 6.48 7.15 30.62
C GLN A 219 7.80 6.57 30.09
N ALA A 220 7.73 5.87 28.97
CA ALA A 220 8.88 5.46 28.18
C ALA A 220 8.96 6.34 26.93
N PHE A 221 10.13 6.91 26.70
CA PHE A 221 10.36 7.96 25.71
C PHE A 221 10.97 7.43 24.42
N ALA A 222 10.75 8.18 23.34
CA ALA A 222 11.30 7.92 22.03
C ALA A 222 12.80 8.24 21.99
N LEU A 223 13.62 7.25 21.64
CA LEU A 223 15.06 7.43 21.45
C LEU A 223 15.41 7.92 20.03
N GLN A 224 14.44 7.93 19.12
CA GLN A 224 14.57 8.36 17.73
C GLN A 224 13.30 9.09 17.31
N GLY A 225 13.40 9.96 16.30
CA GLY A 225 12.25 10.69 15.74
C GLY A 225 11.82 10.13 14.39
N GLY A 226 10.57 10.37 14.02
CA GLY A 226 9.97 10.01 12.74
C GLY A 226 8.53 9.51 12.85
N TYR A 227 7.96 9.09 11.73
CA TYR A 227 6.67 8.41 11.67
C TYR A 227 6.76 6.98 12.20
N VAL A 228 5.79 6.57 13.02
CA VAL A 228 5.57 5.18 13.40
C VAL A 228 5.12 4.39 12.17
N GLN A 229 5.98 3.51 11.65
CA GLN A 229 5.66 2.68 10.49
C GLN A 229 5.08 1.32 10.90
N THR A 230 5.64 0.71 11.94
CA THR A 230 5.29 -0.65 12.36
C THR A 230 5.47 -0.83 13.86
N VAL A 231 4.51 -1.48 14.48
CA VAL A 231 4.51 -1.91 15.88
C VAL A 231 4.47 -3.44 15.93
N ASP A 232 5.48 -4.05 16.55
CA ASP A 232 5.57 -5.50 16.78
C ASP A 232 4.68 -5.90 17.96
N ALA A 233 3.37 -6.04 17.73
CA ALA A 233 2.40 -6.33 18.79
C ALA A 233 2.72 -7.62 19.58
N GLU A 234 3.09 -8.70 18.90
CA GLU A 234 3.51 -9.93 19.57
C GLU A 234 4.81 -9.75 20.37
N GLY A 235 5.77 -9.01 19.80
CA GLY A 235 7.02 -8.67 20.48
C GLY A 235 6.77 -7.86 21.75
N LEU A 236 5.81 -6.95 21.73
CA LEU A 236 5.39 -6.18 22.90
C LEU A 236 4.75 -7.06 23.97
N VAL A 237 3.84 -7.98 23.60
CA VAL A 237 3.25 -8.93 24.55
C VAL A 237 4.34 -9.83 25.17
N ARG A 238 5.29 -10.34 24.38
CA ARG A 238 6.42 -11.13 24.89
C ARG A 238 7.32 -10.31 25.81
N LEU A 239 7.60 -9.05 25.47
CA LEU A 239 8.39 -8.14 26.30
C LEU A 239 7.70 -7.88 27.64
N ALA A 240 6.43 -7.50 27.58
CA ALA A 240 5.56 -7.25 28.73
C ALA A 240 5.47 -8.46 29.66
N LYS A 241 5.30 -9.67 29.10
CA LYS A 241 5.32 -10.94 29.84
C LYS A 241 6.67 -11.20 30.50
N SER A 242 7.78 -10.99 29.78
CA SER A 242 9.14 -11.26 30.30
C SER A 242 9.54 -10.35 31.45
N CYS A 243 9.06 -9.10 31.44
CA CYS A 243 9.39 -8.10 32.47
C CYS A 243 8.28 -7.96 33.52
N ASP A 244 7.19 -8.70 33.37
CA ASP A 244 5.96 -8.64 34.15
C ASP A 244 5.42 -7.21 34.30
N VAL A 245 5.14 -6.58 33.15
CA VAL A 245 4.60 -5.22 33.04
C VAL A 245 3.38 -5.19 32.12
N VAL A 246 2.61 -4.11 32.23
CA VAL A 246 1.59 -3.68 31.28
C VAL A 246 2.14 -2.49 30.50
N ILE A 247 2.03 -2.55 29.17
CA ILE A 247 2.49 -1.52 28.24
C ILE A 247 1.27 -0.89 27.58
N GLU A 248 1.02 0.38 27.82
CA GLU A 248 0.02 1.15 27.09
C GLU A 248 0.70 1.99 26.02
N LEU A 249 0.40 1.73 24.75
CA LEU A 249 0.92 2.50 23.64
C LEU A 249 0.16 3.82 23.51
N LEU A 250 0.91 4.92 23.49
CA LEU A 250 0.37 6.26 23.28
C LEU A 250 0.46 6.71 21.81
N ARG A 251 1.27 6.01 21.01
CA ARG A 251 1.52 6.32 19.59
C ARG A 251 1.10 5.17 18.71
N ARG A 252 0.38 5.48 17.64
CA ARG A 252 -0.17 4.54 16.67
C ARG A 252 0.61 4.62 15.35
N PRO A 253 0.63 3.56 14.52
CA PRO A 253 1.16 3.64 13.17
C PRO A 253 0.55 4.83 12.40
N GLY A 254 1.41 5.67 11.82
CA GLY A 254 1.01 6.91 11.16
C GLY A 254 1.34 8.19 11.95
N ASP A 255 1.48 8.10 13.28
CA ASP A 255 1.82 9.24 14.13
C ASP A 255 3.28 9.68 13.92
N PHE A 256 3.52 10.98 13.93
CA PHE A 256 4.87 11.54 13.98
C PHE A 256 5.34 11.68 15.43
N VAL A 257 6.55 11.22 15.70
CA VAL A 257 7.16 11.21 17.03
C VAL A 257 8.45 12.01 16.99
N ILE A 258 8.63 12.91 17.95
CA ILE A 258 9.87 13.67 18.17
C ILE A 258 10.73 12.91 19.19
N VAL A 259 12.05 13.02 19.08
CA VAL A 259 12.96 12.47 20.10
C VAL A 259 12.58 13.02 21.48
N GLY A 260 12.39 12.14 22.46
CA GLY A 260 11.95 12.52 23.80
C GLY A 260 10.43 12.53 23.99
N ASP A 261 9.62 12.33 22.96
CA ASP A 261 8.18 12.15 23.12
C ASP A 261 7.85 10.85 23.85
N SER A 262 6.74 10.84 24.59
CA SER A 262 6.24 9.62 25.21
C SER A 262 5.70 8.65 24.14
N LEU A 263 6.27 7.45 24.11
CA LEU A 263 5.83 6.35 23.23
C LEU A 263 4.80 5.46 23.91
N ALA A 264 4.99 5.22 25.20
CA ALA A 264 4.18 4.30 25.98
C ALA A 264 4.17 4.67 27.46
N ARG A 265 3.14 4.21 28.17
CA ARG A 265 3.09 4.16 29.63
C ARG A 265 3.33 2.74 30.11
N ILE A 266 4.14 2.58 31.14
CA ILE A 266 4.56 1.29 31.70
C ILE A 266 4.11 1.20 33.15
N TRP A 267 3.42 0.11 33.48
CA TRP A 267 3.04 -0.23 34.85
C TRP A 267 3.48 -1.66 35.21
N PRO A 268 3.95 -1.92 36.43
CA PRO A 268 4.24 -0.96 37.50
C PRO A 268 5.48 -0.09 37.18
N PRO A 269 5.52 1.18 37.63
CA PRO A 269 6.52 2.16 37.20
C PRO A 269 7.96 1.79 37.59
N GLN A 270 8.13 1.04 38.68
CA GLN A 270 9.45 0.62 39.20
C GLN A 270 10.16 -0.38 38.27
N ARG A 271 9.41 -1.03 37.37
CA ARG A 271 9.96 -1.99 36.40
C ARG A 271 10.53 -1.34 35.15
N LEU A 272 10.29 -0.04 34.95
CA LEU A 272 10.87 0.68 33.82
C LEU A 272 12.31 1.10 34.12
N ASP A 273 13.24 0.38 33.51
CA ASP A 273 14.67 0.70 33.43
C ASP A 273 15.08 1.05 31.98
N GLU A 274 16.32 1.53 31.80
CA GLU A 274 16.85 1.89 30.49
C GLU A 274 16.92 0.70 29.51
N ALA A 275 17.06 -0.51 30.03
CA ALA A 275 17.15 -1.72 29.21
C ALA A 275 15.78 -2.08 28.60
N LEU A 276 14.72 -2.00 29.40
CA LEU A 276 13.34 -2.16 28.96
C LEU A 276 12.95 -1.07 27.97
N GLU A 277 13.27 0.19 28.24
CA GLU A 277 12.98 1.31 27.34
C GLU A 277 13.68 1.15 25.98
N ARG A 278 14.95 0.72 25.97
CA ARG A 278 15.68 0.39 24.73
C ARG A 278 15.06 -0.81 24.00
N ARG A 279 14.60 -1.84 24.72
CA ARG A 279 13.92 -3.01 24.10
C ARG A 279 12.58 -2.62 23.50
N LEU A 280 11.79 -1.77 24.18
CA LEU A 280 10.53 -1.21 23.70
C LEU A 280 10.75 -0.42 22.41
N ASN A 281 11.71 0.50 22.39
CA ASN A 281 12.06 1.30 21.20
C ASN A 281 12.47 0.43 19.99
N ARG A 282 13.01 -0.78 20.20
CA ARG A 282 13.34 -1.72 19.10
C ARG A 282 12.12 -2.44 18.50
N LEU A 283 10.98 -2.42 19.19
CA LEU A 283 9.71 -3.03 18.75
C LEU A 283 8.81 -2.03 18.02
N ILE A 284 9.14 -0.74 18.08
CA ILE A 284 8.46 0.34 17.37
C ILE A 284 9.40 0.84 16.27
N ALA A 285 9.04 0.58 15.01
CA ALA A 285 9.83 1.02 13.87
C ALA A 285 9.46 2.45 13.49
N LEU A 286 10.38 3.38 13.71
CA LEU A 286 10.28 4.78 13.30
C LEU A 286 11.05 5.02 11.99
N ASN A 287 10.59 5.98 11.18
CA ASN A 287 11.29 6.43 9.99
C ASN A 287 10.83 7.83 9.53
N TRP A 288 11.60 8.49 8.67
CA TRP A 288 11.25 9.83 8.16
C TRP A 288 10.07 9.82 7.16
N GLN A 289 9.74 8.68 6.56
CA GLN A 289 8.57 8.52 5.69
C GLN A 289 7.43 7.77 6.38
N ARG A 290 6.19 8.25 6.20
CA ARG A 290 4.97 7.54 6.58
C ARG A 290 4.69 6.40 5.58
N THR A 291 4.06 5.30 6.02
CA THR A 291 3.80 4.12 5.16
C THR A 291 2.43 3.52 5.41
N PRO A 292 1.75 2.94 4.39
CA PRO A 292 0.42 2.33 4.52
C PRO A 292 0.41 0.94 5.21
N ASN A 293 1.53 0.50 5.78
CA ASN A 293 1.69 -0.91 6.19
C ASN A 293 0.81 -1.31 7.36
N GLN A 294 0.72 -0.47 8.39
CA GLN A 294 -0.16 -0.65 9.55
C GLN A 294 -1.03 0.58 9.80
N ASP A 295 -1.05 1.50 8.85
CA ASP A 295 -1.73 2.79 8.94
C ASP A 295 -2.77 2.87 7.83
N ILE A 296 -4.02 2.54 8.18
CA ILE A 296 -5.14 2.59 7.25
C ILE A 296 -5.49 4.03 6.86
N LEU A 297 -5.27 4.99 7.76
CA LEU A 297 -5.54 6.41 7.50
C LEU A 297 -4.63 6.96 6.40
N TYR A 298 -3.45 6.36 6.18
CA TYR A 298 -2.59 6.72 5.04
C TYR A 298 -3.34 6.60 3.71
N LEU A 299 -4.06 5.50 3.49
CA LEU A 299 -4.77 5.23 2.24
C LEU A 299 -6.01 6.12 2.07
N ILE A 300 -6.68 6.44 3.18
CA ILE A 300 -7.76 7.43 3.19
C ILE A 300 -7.20 8.79 2.77
N ASN A 301 -6.13 9.25 3.42
CA ASN A 301 -5.48 10.52 3.11
C ASN A 301 -5.01 10.57 1.65
N GLU A 302 -4.67 9.42 1.04
CA GLU A 302 -4.34 9.34 -0.39
C GLU A 302 -5.56 9.69 -1.28
N LEU A 303 -6.75 9.15 -0.99
CA LEU A 303 -7.99 9.53 -1.70
C LEU A 303 -8.42 10.97 -1.42
N VAL A 304 -8.17 11.48 -0.21
CA VAL A 304 -8.41 12.89 0.14
C VAL A 304 -7.47 13.80 -0.65
N GLU A 305 -6.18 13.47 -0.73
CA GLU A 305 -5.19 14.24 -1.47
C GLU A 305 -5.52 14.28 -2.98
N MET A 306 -5.98 13.16 -3.54
CA MET A 306 -6.46 13.10 -4.93
C MET A 306 -7.68 14.01 -5.14
N SER A 307 -8.65 13.97 -4.23
CA SER A 307 -9.84 14.82 -4.30
C SER A 307 -9.49 16.32 -4.19
N ALA A 308 -8.59 16.67 -3.27
CA ALA A 308 -8.13 18.04 -3.08
C ALA A 308 -7.46 18.61 -4.35
N ARG A 309 -6.67 17.77 -5.06
CA ARG A 309 -6.06 18.16 -6.34
C ARG A 309 -7.08 18.24 -7.46
N ALA A 310 -8.01 17.30 -7.53
CA ALA A 310 -9.05 17.30 -8.54
C ALA A 310 -9.91 18.57 -8.47
N LEU A 311 -10.21 19.08 -7.28
CA LEU A 311 -10.94 20.35 -7.08
C LEU A 311 -10.05 21.60 -7.06
N SER A 312 -8.73 21.45 -7.30
CA SER A 312 -7.87 22.63 -7.42
C SER A 312 -8.26 23.46 -8.65
N THR A 313 -8.00 24.77 -8.58
CA THR A 313 -8.37 25.73 -9.65
C THR A 313 -7.77 25.39 -11.02
N GLY A 314 -6.69 24.62 -11.08
CA GLY A 314 -6.04 24.21 -12.32
C GLY A 314 -6.63 22.96 -12.98
N ILE A 315 -7.35 22.11 -12.24
CA ILE A 315 -7.94 20.86 -12.76
C ILE A 315 -9.46 20.96 -12.82
N ASN A 316 -10.09 21.30 -11.68
CA ASN A 316 -11.54 21.44 -11.53
C ASN A 316 -12.35 20.24 -12.07
N ASP A 317 -12.00 19.03 -11.65
CA ASP A 317 -12.65 17.77 -12.01
C ASP A 317 -13.44 17.19 -10.81
N PRO A 318 -14.73 17.55 -10.66
CA PRO A 318 -15.56 17.01 -9.58
C PRO A 318 -15.91 15.52 -9.75
N PHE A 319 -15.80 14.93 -10.95
CA PHE A 319 -16.15 13.52 -11.15
C PHE A 319 -15.07 12.56 -10.60
N THR A 320 -13.81 12.99 -10.63
CA THR A 320 -12.73 12.30 -9.90
C THR A 320 -13.00 12.27 -8.40
N VAL A 321 -13.50 13.38 -7.82
CA VAL A 321 -13.85 13.46 -6.39
C VAL A 321 -15.01 12.55 -6.06
N ILE A 322 -16.06 12.56 -6.88
CA ILE A 322 -17.22 11.66 -6.75
C ILE A 322 -16.74 10.20 -6.67
N SER A 323 -15.83 9.81 -7.57
CA SER A 323 -15.24 8.47 -7.57
C SER A 323 -14.44 8.16 -6.30
N CYS A 324 -13.65 9.12 -5.79
CA CYS A 324 -12.94 8.97 -4.51
C CYS A 324 -13.91 8.81 -3.33
N VAL A 325 -14.97 9.63 -3.27
CA VAL A 325 -16.00 9.59 -2.24
C VAL A 325 -16.74 8.26 -2.26
N ASP A 326 -17.03 7.70 -3.44
CA ASP A 326 -17.64 6.36 -3.56
C ASP A 326 -16.75 5.26 -2.99
N ARG A 327 -15.43 5.32 -3.23
CA ARG A 327 -14.48 4.34 -2.65
C ARG A 327 -14.34 4.49 -1.15
N LEU A 328 -14.35 5.72 -0.63
CA LEU A 328 -14.42 5.97 0.81
C LEU A 328 -15.72 5.40 1.38
N ALA A 329 -16.87 5.67 0.77
CA ALA A 329 -18.16 5.15 1.20
C ALA A 329 -18.18 3.63 1.30
N ALA A 330 -17.69 2.94 0.27
CA ALA A 330 -17.58 1.49 0.26
C ALA A 330 -16.70 0.96 1.41
N ALA A 331 -15.59 1.66 1.70
CA ALA A 331 -14.72 1.31 2.82
C ALA A 331 -15.41 1.51 4.19
N PHE A 332 -16.20 2.57 4.38
CA PHE A 332 -16.98 2.78 5.60
C PHE A 332 -18.02 1.68 5.80
N VAL A 333 -18.76 1.33 4.76
CA VAL A 333 -19.78 0.28 4.85
C VAL A 333 -19.16 -1.06 5.20
N ASP A 334 -18.01 -1.41 4.60
CA ASP A 334 -17.28 -2.63 4.96
C ASP A 334 -16.78 -2.57 6.42
N LEU A 335 -16.23 -1.44 6.86
CA LEU A 335 -15.76 -1.25 8.24
C LEU A 335 -16.88 -1.38 9.28
N MET A 336 -18.07 -0.87 8.98
CA MET A 336 -19.25 -0.96 9.85
C MET A 336 -19.74 -2.39 10.04
N GLN A 337 -19.43 -3.30 9.11
CA GLN A 337 -19.77 -4.72 9.23
C GLN A 337 -18.72 -5.53 10.01
N ARG A 338 -17.63 -4.90 10.48
CA ARG A 338 -16.57 -5.55 11.25
C ARG A 338 -16.72 -5.29 12.74
N GLU A 339 -16.24 -6.24 13.54
CA GLU A 339 -16.04 -6.01 14.96
C GLU A 339 -14.80 -5.13 15.17
N TRP A 340 -14.95 -4.07 15.96
CA TRP A 340 -13.82 -3.23 16.35
C TRP A 340 -12.92 -4.00 17.30
N PRO A 341 -11.62 -4.14 17.00
CA PRO A 341 -10.72 -4.91 17.84
C PRO A 341 -10.62 -4.23 19.22
N SER A 342 -10.75 -5.02 20.29
CA SER A 342 -10.52 -4.54 21.65
C SER A 342 -9.15 -3.84 21.73
N PRO A 343 -8.96 -2.76 22.52
CA PRO A 343 -7.65 -2.18 22.76
C PRO A 343 -6.69 -3.12 23.52
N ALA A 344 -7.22 -4.09 24.25
CA ALA A 344 -6.44 -4.97 25.13
C ALA A 344 -5.80 -6.14 24.36
N ARG A 345 -4.57 -6.50 24.74
CA ARG A 345 -3.86 -7.69 24.28
C ARG A 345 -3.39 -8.50 25.47
N PHE A 346 -3.71 -9.79 25.46
CA PHE A 346 -3.44 -10.72 26.54
C PHE A 346 -2.31 -11.68 26.16
N ASP A 347 -1.63 -12.24 27.16
CA ASP A 347 -0.72 -13.36 26.96
C ASP A 347 -1.45 -14.72 26.96
N ASP A 348 -0.71 -15.81 26.79
CA ASP A 348 -1.23 -17.18 26.78
C ASP A 348 -1.93 -17.60 28.09
N LYS A 349 -1.76 -16.82 29.17
CA LYS A 349 -2.42 -17.04 30.48
C LYS A 349 -3.60 -16.08 30.69
N ASN A 350 -4.08 -15.45 29.63
CA ASN A 350 -5.15 -14.45 29.65
C ASN A 350 -4.85 -13.24 30.57
N THR A 351 -3.57 -12.93 30.80
CA THR A 351 -3.17 -11.75 31.58
C THR A 351 -2.97 -10.57 30.64
N LEU A 352 -3.52 -9.39 30.99
CA LEU A 352 -3.38 -8.19 30.17
C LEU A 352 -1.92 -7.73 30.13
N ARG A 353 -1.38 -7.56 28.92
CA ARG A 353 0.03 -7.18 28.70
C ARG A 353 0.20 -5.90 27.91
N VAL A 354 -0.63 -5.65 26.91
CA VAL A 354 -0.52 -4.46 26.06
C VAL A 354 -1.88 -3.81 25.88
N ILE A 355 -1.95 -2.49 25.98
CA ILE A 355 -3.11 -1.69 25.60
C ILE A 355 -2.70 -0.86 24.38
N ALA A 356 -3.38 -1.06 23.27
CA ALA A 356 -3.12 -0.36 22.02
C ALA A 356 -4.47 0.03 21.41
N TYR A 357 -4.79 1.32 21.48
CA TYR A 357 -6.05 1.82 20.93
C TYR A 357 -6.04 1.70 19.41
N PRO A 358 -7.04 1.03 18.80
CA PRO A 358 -7.19 1.03 17.35
C PRO A 358 -7.56 2.44 16.85
N VAL A 359 -7.56 2.63 15.54
CA VAL A 359 -8.26 3.76 14.91
C VAL A 359 -9.74 3.63 15.28
N SER A 360 -10.42 4.72 15.66
CA SER A 360 -11.86 4.69 15.95
C SER A 360 -12.70 5.00 14.70
N PHE A 361 -14.02 4.86 14.80
CA PHE A 361 -14.92 5.26 13.73
C PHE A 361 -14.84 6.76 13.47
N GLU A 362 -14.75 7.56 14.53
CA GLU A 362 -14.62 9.02 14.49
C GLU A 362 -13.30 9.44 13.86
N ASP A 363 -12.18 8.78 14.21
CA ASP A 363 -10.88 9.01 13.57
C ASP A 363 -10.97 8.78 12.04
N PHE A 364 -11.70 7.73 11.62
CA PHE A 364 -11.90 7.38 10.22
C PHE A 364 -12.81 8.40 9.51
N ALA A 365 -13.91 8.82 10.16
CA ALA A 365 -14.86 9.86 9.70
C ALA A 365 -14.18 11.23 9.53
N GLU A 366 -13.39 11.67 10.50
CA GLU A 366 -12.66 12.92 10.42
C GLU A 366 -11.58 12.87 9.32
N ALA A 367 -10.85 11.76 9.22
CA ALA A 367 -9.83 11.59 8.17
C ALA A 367 -10.44 11.61 6.76
N ALA A 368 -11.59 10.98 6.55
CA ALA A 368 -12.23 10.92 5.24
C ALA A 368 -13.06 12.16 4.92
N PHE A 369 -14.06 12.47 5.75
CA PHE A 369 -15.05 13.50 5.44
C PHE A 369 -14.65 14.86 6.02
N GLY A 370 -14.03 14.86 7.20
CA GLY A 370 -13.53 16.08 7.84
C GLY A 370 -12.49 16.80 6.97
N GLN A 371 -11.49 16.06 6.48
CA GLN A 371 -10.43 16.60 5.62
C GLN A 371 -10.88 16.92 4.18
N LEU A 372 -11.88 16.22 3.63
CA LEU A 372 -12.43 16.53 2.30
C LEU A 372 -13.26 17.81 2.27
N ARG A 373 -13.93 18.12 3.37
CA ARG A 373 -14.92 19.20 3.48
C ARG A 373 -14.45 20.55 2.93
N PRO A 374 -13.25 21.09 3.24
CA PRO A 374 -12.83 22.40 2.72
C PRO A 374 -12.74 22.46 1.18
N TYR A 375 -12.47 21.33 0.54
CA TYR A 375 -12.38 21.23 -0.92
C TYR A 375 -13.76 20.99 -1.54
N VAL A 376 -14.51 20.07 -0.96
CA VAL A 376 -15.85 19.70 -1.45
C VAL A 376 -16.84 20.86 -1.27
N SER A 377 -16.68 21.70 -0.24
CA SER A 377 -17.59 22.81 0.03
C SER A 377 -17.59 23.90 -1.04
N THR A 378 -16.59 23.93 -1.92
CA THR A 378 -16.49 24.91 -3.01
C THR A 378 -17.04 24.39 -4.34
N ASP A 379 -17.40 23.10 -4.44
CA ASP A 379 -17.99 22.51 -5.65
C ASP A 379 -19.37 21.90 -5.37
N ARG A 380 -20.37 22.34 -6.13
CA ARG A 380 -21.77 21.92 -5.94
C ARG A 380 -21.97 20.42 -6.14
N ASN A 381 -21.36 19.83 -7.18
CA ASN A 381 -21.59 18.43 -7.55
C ASN A 381 -20.99 17.50 -6.50
N ALA A 382 -19.75 17.77 -6.09
CA ALA A 382 -19.06 17.02 -5.06
C ALA A 382 -19.78 17.13 -3.70
N ALA A 383 -20.27 18.33 -3.34
CA ALA A 383 -20.99 18.54 -2.08
C ALA A 383 -22.29 17.75 -1.99
N LEU A 384 -23.11 17.81 -3.04
CA LEU A 384 -24.36 17.05 -3.11
C LEU A 384 -24.11 15.54 -3.06
N HIS A 385 -23.06 15.06 -3.74
CA HIS A 385 -22.68 13.66 -3.73
C HIS A 385 -22.21 13.19 -2.36
N LEU A 386 -21.34 13.96 -1.69
CA LEU A 386 -20.86 13.64 -0.35
C LEU A 386 -22.00 13.61 0.68
N LEU A 387 -22.94 14.56 0.60
CA LEU A 387 -24.14 14.52 1.45
C LEU A 387 -24.97 13.24 1.20
N THR A 388 -25.19 12.87 -0.05
CA THR A 388 -25.93 11.66 -0.42
C THR A 388 -25.25 10.41 0.13
N VAL A 389 -23.93 10.32 0.01
CA VAL A 389 -23.12 9.23 0.55
C VAL A 389 -23.18 9.16 2.07
N LEU A 390 -23.01 10.29 2.78
CA LEU A 390 -23.11 10.33 4.24
C LEU A 390 -24.45 9.81 4.74
N CYS A 391 -25.54 10.19 4.07
CA CYS A 391 -26.88 9.68 4.37
C CYS A 391 -26.98 8.17 4.15
N HIS A 392 -26.50 7.68 3.01
CA HIS A 392 -26.55 6.26 2.69
C HIS A 392 -25.72 5.40 3.66
N ILE A 393 -24.62 5.92 4.20
CA ILE A 393 -23.86 5.25 5.26
C ILE A 393 -24.65 5.32 6.58
N ALA A 394 -25.24 6.47 6.90
CA ALA A 394 -26.00 6.68 8.14
C ALA A 394 -27.28 5.84 8.23
N SER A 395 -27.94 5.51 7.12
CA SER A 395 -29.09 4.60 7.09
C SER A 395 -28.71 3.13 7.24
N ARG A 396 -27.43 2.79 7.10
CA ARG A 396 -26.92 1.41 7.24
C ARG A 396 -26.30 1.10 8.59
N THR A 397 -26.15 2.08 9.48
CA THR A 397 -25.62 1.84 10.83
C THR A 397 -26.74 1.59 11.83
N ASP A 398 -26.57 0.58 12.68
CA ASP A 398 -27.43 0.33 13.84
C ASP A 398 -27.01 1.17 15.05
N SER A 399 -25.77 1.69 15.05
CA SER A 399 -25.22 2.46 16.17
C SER A 399 -25.66 3.91 16.13
N THR A 400 -26.33 4.38 17.18
CA THR A 400 -26.68 5.81 17.37
C THR A 400 -25.45 6.70 17.33
N VAL A 401 -24.36 6.32 18.02
CA VAL A 401 -23.11 7.10 18.06
C VAL A 401 -22.48 7.30 16.67
N GLN A 402 -22.39 6.24 15.86
CA GLN A 402 -21.88 6.31 14.49
C GLN A 402 -22.80 7.18 13.61
N ARG A 403 -24.11 7.03 13.76
CA ARG A 403 -25.11 7.82 13.04
C ARG A 403 -24.99 9.31 13.35
N ASP A 404 -24.89 9.66 14.61
CA ASP A 404 -24.73 11.04 15.07
C ASP A 404 -23.42 11.65 14.56
N THR A 405 -22.34 10.87 14.53
CA THR A 405 -21.06 11.29 13.95
C THR A 405 -21.20 11.63 12.46
N LEU A 406 -21.87 10.78 11.68
CA LEU A 406 -22.10 11.02 10.25
C LEU A 406 -23.01 12.22 9.99
N LEU A 407 -24.07 12.38 10.78
CA LEU A 407 -24.97 13.53 10.72
C LEU A 407 -24.24 14.84 11.04
N LEU A 408 -23.35 14.82 12.03
CA LEU A 408 -22.50 15.97 12.36
C LEU A 408 -21.58 16.36 11.19
N HIS A 409 -21.00 15.40 10.48
CA HIS A 409 -20.22 15.69 9.27
C HIS A 409 -21.09 16.28 8.15
N ALA A 410 -22.33 15.79 7.98
CA ALA A 410 -23.26 16.32 6.99
C ALA A 410 -23.71 17.76 7.30
N GLU A 411 -23.95 18.07 8.57
CA GLU A 411 -24.27 19.43 9.05
C GLU A 411 -23.10 20.38 8.80
N ARG A 412 -21.90 20.02 9.26
CA ARG A 412 -20.68 20.81 9.05
C ARG A 412 -20.35 21.04 7.57
N LEU A 413 -20.70 20.10 6.68
CA LEU A 413 -20.54 20.28 5.23
C LEU A 413 -21.56 21.29 4.68
N ALA A 414 -22.82 21.20 5.08
CA ALA A 414 -23.86 22.13 4.65
C ALA A 414 -23.55 23.57 5.09
N GLU A 415 -23.04 23.75 6.30
CA GLU A 415 -22.54 25.04 6.81
C GLU A 415 -21.40 25.56 5.93
N ALA A 416 -20.36 24.75 5.69
CA ALA A 416 -19.21 25.12 4.87
C ALA A 416 -19.60 25.50 3.43
N CYS A 417 -20.58 24.81 2.84
CA CYS A 417 -21.10 25.15 1.50
C CYS A 417 -21.83 26.50 1.46
N GLY A 418 -22.42 26.93 2.58
CA GLY A 418 -23.07 28.25 2.70
C GLY A 418 -22.08 29.40 2.47
N GLU A 419 -20.83 29.22 2.91
CA GLU A 419 -19.74 30.19 2.70
C GLU A 419 -18.97 29.92 1.40
N GLY A 420 -18.76 28.65 1.04
CA GLY A 420 -17.85 28.24 -0.03
C GLY A 420 -18.42 28.28 -1.45
N LEU A 421 -19.74 28.08 -1.64
CA LEU A 421 -20.35 28.09 -2.97
C LEU A 421 -20.61 29.51 -3.45
N ALA A 422 -20.30 29.81 -4.72
CA ALA A 422 -20.48 31.15 -5.28
C ALA A 422 -21.95 31.50 -5.59
N LEU A 423 -22.75 30.52 -6.02
CA LEU A 423 -24.13 30.72 -6.47
C LEU A 423 -25.13 30.42 -5.34
N GLU A 424 -26.07 31.33 -5.11
CA GLU A 424 -27.10 31.17 -4.05
C GLU A 424 -28.01 29.96 -4.31
N ASP A 425 -28.33 29.66 -5.58
CA ASP A 425 -29.10 28.48 -5.95
C ASP A 425 -28.38 27.18 -5.56
N SER A 426 -27.07 27.12 -5.75
CA SER A 426 -26.26 25.97 -5.33
C SER A 426 -26.25 25.80 -3.80
N ARG A 427 -26.17 26.91 -3.05
CA ARG A 427 -26.30 26.89 -1.58
C ARG A 427 -27.67 26.38 -1.14
N ARG A 428 -28.72 26.82 -1.83
CA ARG A 428 -30.10 26.38 -1.56
C ARG A 428 -30.25 24.88 -1.82
N GLU A 429 -29.77 24.37 -2.93
CA GLU A 429 -29.82 22.94 -3.26
C GLU A 429 -29.13 22.07 -2.20
N VAL A 430 -27.94 22.48 -1.73
CA VAL A 430 -27.20 21.76 -0.68
C VAL A 430 -27.94 21.81 0.65
N ARG A 431 -28.51 22.96 1.05
CA ARG A 431 -29.35 23.07 2.26
C ARG A 431 -30.59 22.17 2.18
N ASP A 432 -31.29 22.19 1.05
CA ASP A 432 -32.47 21.36 0.83
C ASP A 432 -32.13 19.87 0.79
N ALA A 433 -30.98 19.50 0.22
CA ALA A 433 -30.45 18.15 0.28
C ALA A 433 -30.16 17.73 1.74
N HIS A 434 -29.39 18.52 2.49
CA HIS A 434 -29.08 18.25 3.89
C HIS A 434 -30.36 18.03 4.74
N LEU A 435 -31.35 18.93 4.62
CA LEU A 435 -32.61 18.82 5.36
C LEU A 435 -33.40 17.56 4.99
N ARG A 436 -33.46 17.20 3.69
CA ARG A 436 -34.12 15.96 3.25
C ARG A 436 -33.44 14.72 3.83
N LEU A 437 -32.11 14.69 3.80
CA LEU A 437 -31.33 13.56 4.32
C LEU A 437 -31.49 13.41 5.83
N ARG A 438 -31.43 14.51 6.58
CA ARG A 438 -31.65 14.51 8.04
C ARG A 438 -33.03 13.95 8.40
N ARG A 439 -34.08 14.31 7.66
CA ARG A 439 -35.43 13.77 7.89
C ARG A 439 -35.51 12.27 7.58
N ALA A 440 -34.93 11.82 6.47
CA ALA A 440 -34.95 10.41 6.07
C ALA A 440 -34.29 9.51 7.13
N VAL A 441 -33.08 9.88 7.58
CA VAL A 441 -32.32 9.12 8.57
C VAL A 441 -33.05 9.06 9.92
N LEU A 442 -33.71 10.14 10.34
CA LEU A 442 -34.43 10.17 11.63
C LEU A 442 -35.76 9.40 11.59
N HIS A 443 -36.47 9.41 10.45
CA HIS A 443 -37.74 8.70 10.30
C HIS A 443 -37.58 7.18 10.27
N GLU A 444 -36.54 6.65 9.61
CA GLU A 444 -36.26 5.20 9.59
C GLU A 444 -36.02 4.65 11.00
N THR A 445 -35.34 5.39 11.87
CA THR A 445 -35.14 5.01 13.29
C THR A 445 -36.40 5.03 14.16
N SER A 446 -37.46 5.72 13.74
CA SER A 446 -38.72 5.75 14.52
C SER A 446 -39.62 4.56 14.22
N ALA A 447 -39.30 3.79 13.16
CA ALA A 447 -40.10 2.68 12.65
C ALA A 447 -39.47 1.30 12.90
N SER A 448 -38.20 1.24 13.33
CA SER A 448 -37.50 0.03 13.81
C SER A 448 -37.49 -0.03 15.34
#